data_AF-A0A1Y3MX22-F1
#
_entry.id   AF-A0A1Y3MX22-F1
#
_cell.length_a   1.000
_cell.length_b   1.000
_cell.length_c   1.000
_cell.angle_alpha   90.00
_cell.angle_beta   90.00
_cell.angle_gamma   90.00
#
_symmetry.space_group_name_H-M   'P 1'
#
loop_
_entity.id
_entity.type
_entity.pdbx_description
1 polymer ?
#
loop_
_entity_poly.entity_id
_entity_poly.type
_entity_poly.pdbx_seq_one_letter_code
_entity_poly.pdbx_strand_id
1 'polypeptide(L)'
;KFCKNIEINDVKNKYMLTKASLLDKLQEETKAEIITRGKYYSNKALATPKDPPLYLHVAAETQEILDNAVKKIQEIIDSTPPRFHTAKIFIGIDDRSFNAKTKLIGIQGANVKHINRETGARLQLRGKGSGFIEPTSGTEAFEPMFFQIR
;
A
#
# COMPACT_ATOMS: atom_id res chain seq x y z
N LYS A 1 -27.53 -20.84 0.66
CA LYS A 1 -26.31 -20.01 0.78
C LYS A 1 -25.51 -20.20 -0.49
N PHE A 2 -25.21 -19.11 -1.18
CA PHE A 2 -24.42 -19.09 -2.41
C PHE A 2 -23.01 -18.66 -2.06
N CYS A 3 -21.99 -19.24 -2.70
CA CYS A 3 -20.62 -18.86 -2.45
C CYS A 3 -19.76 -18.91 -3.72
N LYS A 4 -18.72 -18.07 -3.75
CA LYS A 4 -17.75 -18.00 -4.84
C LYS A 4 -16.37 -17.64 -4.30
N ASN A 5 -15.35 -18.30 -4.84
CA ASN A 5 -13.96 -17.97 -4.56
C ASN A 5 -13.41 -17.10 -5.70
N ILE A 6 -12.82 -15.96 -5.36
CA ILE A 6 -12.18 -15.03 -6.30
C ILE A 6 -10.69 -15.03 -6.03
N GLU A 7 -9.90 -15.59 -6.93
CA GLU A 7 -8.44 -15.60 -6.79
C GLU A 7 -7.87 -14.18 -6.96
N ILE A 8 -7.00 -13.75 -6.05
CA ILE A 8 -6.40 -12.40 -6.04
C ILE A 8 -4.86 -12.42 -5.98
N ASN A 9 -4.21 -13.58 -6.08
CA ASN A 9 -2.75 -13.72 -5.96
C ASN A 9 -2.00 -12.84 -6.97
N ASP A 10 -2.47 -12.84 -8.21
CA ASP A 10 -1.83 -12.18 -9.35
C ASP A 10 -2.39 -10.77 -9.61
N VAL A 11 -3.33 -10.31 -8.79
CA VAL A 11 -3.96 -9.00 -8.92
C VAL A 11 -3.02 -7.89 -8.43
N LYS A 12 -2.90 -6.80 -9.22
CA LYS A 12 -1.98 -5.68 -8.94
C LYS A 12 -2.27 -4.99 -7.60
N ASN A 13 -3.55 -4.83 -7.25
CA ASN A 13 -4.00 -4.18 -6.03
C ASN A 13 -4.43 -5.18 -4.94
N LYS A 14 -3.90 -6.42 -4.95
CA LYS A 14 -4.17 -7.44 -3.93
C LYS A 14 -4.07 -6.92 -2.48
N TYR A 15 -3.09 -6.06 -2.20
CA TYR A 15 -2.88 -5.49 -0.87
C TYR A 15 -4.04 -4.63 -0.39
N MET A 16 -4.81 -4.01 -1.31
CA MET A 16 -6.03 -3.28 -0.97
C MET A 16 -7.16 -4.25 -0.68
N LEU A 17 -7.32 -5.28 -1.52
CA LEU A 17 -8.35 -6.31 -1.40
C LEU A 17 -8.22 -7.17 -0.13
N THR A 18 -7.07 -7.16 0.53
CA THR A 18 -6.87 -7.84 1.83
C THR A 18 -7.01 -6.90 3.04
N LYS A 19 -7.30 -5.61 2.86
CA LYS A 19 -7.45 -4.67 3.99
C LYS A 19 -8.79 -4.88 4.69
N ALA A 20 -8.76 -5.08 6.01
CA ALA A 20 -9.96 -5.19 6.84
C ALA A 20 -10.95 -4.04 6.58
N SER A 21 -10.48 -2.79 6.56
CA SER A 21 -11.34 -1.62 6.33
C SER A 21 -12.02 -1.57 4.96
N LEU A 22 -11.47 -2.23 3.93
CA LEU A 22 -12.13 -2.35 2.63
C LEU A 22 -13.13 -3.50 2.65
N LEU A 23 -12.75 -4.64 3.26
CA LEU A 23 -13.61 -5.80 3.39
C LEU A 23 -14.86 -5.46 4.21
N ASP A 24 -14.71 -4.78 5.35
CA ASP A 24 -15.83 -4.36 6.20
C ASP A 24 -16.84 -3.50 5.42
N LYS A 25 -16.34 -2.53 4.64
CA LYS A 25 -17.19 -1.69 3.77
C LYS A 25 -17.90 -2.50 2.70
N LEU A 26 -17.20 -3.40 2.03
CA LEU A 26 -17.82 -4.24 1.00
C LEU A 26 -18.90 -5.14 1.60
N GLN A 27 -18.66 -5.73 2.77
CA GLN A 27 -19.65 -6.55 3.47
C GLN A 27 -20.86 -5.72 3.88
N GLU A 28 -20.67 -4.50 4.41
CA GLU A 28 -21.75 -3.59 4.77
C GLU A 28 -22.60 -3.19 3.56
N GLU A 29 -21.96 -2.80 2.46
CA GLU A 29 -22.65 -2.33 1.26
C GLU A 29 -23.34 -3.44 0.47
N THR A 30 -22.74 -4.64 0.42
CA THR A 30 -23.26 -5.75 -0.38
C THR A 30 -24.14 -6.70 0.42
N LYS A 31 -24.01 -6.71 1.75
CA LYS A 31 -24.59 -7.71 2.66
C LYS A 31 -24.05 -9.13 2.43
N ALA A 32 -22.93 -9.28 1.72
CA ALA A 32 -22.22 -10.54 1.58
C ALA A 32 -21.14 -10.67 2.66
N GLU A 33 -20.84 -11.91 3.06
CA GLU A 33 -19.66 -12.26 3.86
C GLU A 33 -18.46 -12.38 2.92
N ILE A 34 -17.37 -11.67 3.20
CA ILE A 34 -16.17 -11.60 2.37
C ILE A 34 -14.94 -11.83 3.25
N ILE A 35 -14.28 -12.97 3.07
CA ILE A 35 -13.14 -13.39 3.88
C ILE A 35 -11.93 -13.64 2.99
N THR A 36 -10.76 -13.12 3.39
CA THR A 36 -9.49 -13.46 2.74
C THR A 36 -9.02 -14.85 3.20
N ARG A 37 -8.68 -15.73 2.26
CA ARG A 37 -8.17 -17.10 2.51
C ARG A 37 -7.01 -17.44 1.58
N GLY A 38 -6.33 -18.55 1.90
CA GLY A 38 -5.15 -19.00 1.15
C GLY A 38 -3.88 -18.24 1.52
N LYS A 39 -2.81 -18.50 0.76
CA LYS A 39 -1.48 -17.93 0.99
C LYS A 39 -1.00 -17.19 -0.25
N TYR A 40 -0.31 -16.06 -0.05
CA TYR A 40 0.36 -15.39 -1.15
C TYR A 40 1.58 -16.19 -1.62
N TYR A 41 1.67 -16.39 -2.93
CA TYR A 41 2.81 -17.03 -3.58
C TYR A 41 3.42 -16.07 -4.60
N SER A 42 4.70 -15.76 -4.44
CA SER A 42 5.49 -15.03 -5.45
C SER A 42 5.65 -15.85 -6.74
N ASN A 43 5.76 -17.18 -6.60
CA ASN A 43 5.67 -18.14 -7.70
C ASN A 43 4.47 -19.06 -7.47
N LYS A 44 3.39 -18.85 -8.23
CA LYS A 44 2.11 -19.57 -8.10
C LYS A 44 2.21 -21.08 -8.31
N ALA A 45 3.23 -21.56 -9.01
CA ALA A 45 3.46 -23.00 -9.21
C ALA A 45 3.71 -23.77 -7.90
N LEU A 46 4.00 -23.08 -6.80
CA LEU A 46 4.20 -23.67 -5.48
C LEU A 46 2.88 -23.89 -4.71
N ALA A 47 1.74 -23.43 -5.23
CA ALA A 47 0.45 -23.61 -4.57
C ALA A 47 -0.04 -25.06 -4.70
N THR A 48 -0.76 -25.52 -3.68
CA THR A 48 -1.33 -26.88 -3.66
C THR A 48 -2.80 -26.85 -3.28
N PRO A 49 -3.57 -27.94 -3.47
CA PRO A 49 -4.95 -27.99 -3.00
C PRO A 49 -5.09 -27.81 -1.48
N LYS A 50 -4.07 -28.20 -0.70
CA LYS A 50 -4.04 -28.01 0.76
C LYS A 50 -3.69 -26.57 1.14
N ASP A 51 -2.78 -25.95 0.39
CA ASP A 51 -2.37 -24.56 0.55
C ASP A 51 -2.67 -23.77 -0.73
N PRO A 52 -3.94 -23.37 -0.93
CA PRO A 52 -4.36 -22.67 -2.14
C PRO A 52 -3.76 -21.25 -2.23
N PRO A 53 -3.62 -20.71 -3.46
CA PRO A 53 -3.16 -19.34 -3.65
C PRO A 53 -4.15 -18.34 -3.07
N LEU A 54 -3.70 -17.13 -2.75
CA LEU A 54 -4.51 -16.09 -2.10
C LEU A 54 -5.81 -15.81 -2.86
N TYR A 55 -6.95 -15.88 -2.16
CA TYR A 55 -8.28 -15.66 -2.72
C TYR A 55 -9.25 -15.04 -1.71
N LEU A 56 -10.30 -14.40 -2.21
CA LEU A 56 -11.45 -13.96 -1.42
C LEU A 56 -12.55 -15.02 -1.49
N HIS A 57 -13.02 -15.47 -0.33
CA HIS A 57 -14.22 -16.28 -0.21
C HIS A 57 -15.41 -15.35 -0.01
N VAL A 58 -16.33 -15.33 -0.96
CA VAL A 58 -17.57 -14.53 -0.91
C VAL A 58 -18.73 -15.48 -0.66
N ALA A 59 -19.52 -15.24 0.37
CA ALA A 59 -20.71 -16.02 0.72
C ALA A 59 -21.91 -15.11 0.95
N ALA A 60 -23.09 -15.53 0.49
CA ALA A 60 -24.30 -14.72 0.53
C ALA A 60 -25.56 -15.58 0.71
N GLU A 61 -26.66 -14.93 1.11
CA GLU A 61 -27.96 -15.58 1.25
C GLU A 61 -28.63 -15.86 -0.10
N THR A 62 -28.55 -14.89 -1.03
CA THR A 62 -29.13 -14.98 -2.37
C THR A 62 -28.06 -14.86 -3.46
N GLN A 63 -28.36 -15.36 -4.66
CA GLN A 63 -27.50 -15.24 -5.83
C GLN A 63 -27.29 -13.78 -6.23
N GLU A 64 -28.32 -12.94 -6.11
CA GLU A 64 -28.26 -11.51 -6.40
C GLU A 64 -27.25 -10.77 -5.51
N ILE A 65 -27.23 -11.07 -4.20
CA ILE A 65 -26.24 -10.51 -3.28
C ILE A 65 -24.83 -10.96 -3.65
N LEU A 66 -24.66 -12.25 -3.99
CA LEU A 66 -23.37 -12.79 -4.42
C LEU A 66 -22.88 -12.08 -5.68
N ASP A 67 -23.74 -11.93 -6.69
CA ASP A 67 -23.39 -11.31 -7.97
C ASP A 67 -23.04 -9.83 -7.80
N ASN A 68 -23.78 -9.10 -6.97
CA ASN A 68 -23.46 -7.71 -6.63
C ASN A 68 -22.10 -7.60 -5.92
N ALA A 69 -21.82 -8.47 -4.95
CA ALA A 69 -20.53 -8.48 -4.25
C ALA A 69 -19.36 -8.82 -5.19
N VAL A 70 -19.53 -9.83 -6.03
CA VAL A 70 -18.54 -10.23 -7.05
C VAL A 70 -18.29 -9.09 -8.03
N LYS A 71 -19.35 -8.40 -8.47
CA LYS A 71 -19.23 -7.26 -9.38
C LYS A 71 -18.42 -6.12 -8.75
N LYS A 72 -18.71 -5.72 -7.51
CA LYS A 72 -17.94 -4.69 -6.80
C LYS A 72 -16.47 -5.08 -6.60
N ILE A 73 -16.21 -6.34 -6.24
CA ILE A 73 -14.83 -6.84 -6.12
C ILE A 73 -14.12 -6.76 -7.47
N GLN A 74 -14.79 -7.14 -8.56
CA GLN A 74 -14.24 -7.06 -9.91
C GLN A 74 -13.93 -5.62 -10.32
N GLU A 75 -14.82 -4.67 -10.04
CA GLU A 75 -14.58 -3.24 -10.26
C GLU A 75 -13.34 -2.74 -9.50
N ILE A 76 -13.13 -3.22 -8.27
CA ILE A 76 -11.92 -2.90 -7.51
C ILE A 76 -10.69 -3.56 -8.16
N ILE A 77 -10.74 -4.84 -8.55
CA ILE A 77 -9.63 -5.53 -9.23
C ILE A 77 -9.21 -4.76 -10.49
N ASP A 78 -10.18 -4.31 -11.28
CA ASP A 78 -9.96 -3.60 -12.53
C ASP A 78 -9.60 -2.12 -12.31
N SER A 79 -9.92 -1.58 -11.12
CA SER A 79 -9.49 -0.23 -10.75
C SER A 79 -7.96 -0.16 -10.72
N THR A 80 -7.42 0.89 -11.34
CA THR A 80 -5.99 1.14 -11.24
C THR A 80 -5.67 1.48 -9.78
N PRO A 81 -4.74 0.75 -9.12
CA PRO A 81 -4.34 1.11 -7.76
C PRO A 81 -3.89 2.58 -7.75
N PRO A 82 -4.19 3.34 -6.67
CA PRO A 82 -3.73 4.71 -6.59
C PRO A 82 -2.23 4.74 -6.85
N ARG A 83 -1.83 5.35 -7.97
CA ARG A 83 -0.43 5.66 -8.22
C ARG A 83 -0.08 6.75 -7.22
N PHE A 84 0.61 6.38 -6.14
CA PHE A 84 1.30 7.37 -5.34
C PHE A 84 2.33 8.01 -6.27
N HIS A 85 2.06 9.23 -6.72
CA HIS A 85 3.01 9.96 -7.53
C HIS A 85 4.17 10.31 -6.62
N THR A 86 5.25 9.54 -6.73
CA THR A 86 6.44 9.81 -5.94
C THR A 86 7.30 10.82 -6.67
N ALA A 87 7.55 11.96 -6.03
CA ALA A 87 8.50 12.96 -6.53
C ALA A 87 9.76 12.95 -5.65
N LYS A 88 10.91 13.21 -6.26
CA LYS A 88 12.18 13.48 -5.55
C LYS A 88 12.55 14.94 -5.76
N ILE A 89 12.75 15.67 -4.67
CA ILE A 89 13.27 17.04 -4.68
C ILE A 89 14.62 17.04 -3.98
N PHE A 90 15.69 17.28 -4.74
CA PHE A 90 17.05 17.35 -4.21
C PHE A 90 17.26 18.64 -3.43
N ILE A 91 17.96 18.54 -2.29
CA ILE A 91 18.11 19.64 -1.33
C ILE A 91 19.13 20.70 -1.79
N GLY A 92 19.99 20.42 -2.77
CA GLY A 92 20.85 21.43 -3.41
C GLY A 92 21.82 22.17 -2.48
N ILE A 93 22.00 21.70 -1.24
CA ILE A 93 22.91 22.28 -0.25
C ILE A 93 24.08 21.32 -0.05
N ASP A 94 25.25 21.69 -0.56
CA ASP A 94 26.48 20.91 -0.43
C ASP A 94 27.32 21.33 0.79
N ASP A 95 26.97 22.44 1.43
CA ASP A 95 27.67 22.93 2.62
C ASP A 95 27.33 22.09 3.86
N ARG A 96 28.31 21.32 4.32
CA ARG A 96 28.19 20.46 5.50
C ARG A 96 28.07 21.25 6.81
N SER A 97 28.54 22.51 6.86
CA SER A 97 28.46 23.34 8.06
C SER A 97 27.02 23.81 8.36
N PHE A 98 26.16 23.87 7.33
CA PHE A 98 24.79 24.35 7.44
C PHE A 98 23.85 23.40 8.20
N ASN A 99 24.21 22.13 8.40
CA ASN A 99 23.39 21.11 9.05
C ASN A 99 21.96 21.00 8.46
N ALA A 100 21.86 20.93 7.12
CA ALA A 100 20.60 20.96 6.38
C ALA A 100 19.54 20.01 6.94
N LYS A 101 19.91 18.76 7.25
CA LYS A 101 19.02 17.75 7.83
C LYS A 101 18.22 18.27 9.03
N THR A 102 18.89 18.83 10.04
CA THR A 102 18.26 19.25 11.30
C THR A 102 17.26 20.38 11.06
N LYS A 103 17.60 21.31 10.16
CA LYS A 103 16.73 22.43 9.79
C LYS A 103 15.52 21.97 8.97
N LEU A 104 15.71 21.01 8.05
CA LEU A 104 14.63 20.49 7.21
C LEU A 104 13.65 19.61 7.98
N ILE A 105 14.15 18.71 8.83
CA ILE A 105 13.31 17.84 9.67
C ILE A 105 12.63 18.68 10.76
N GLY A 106 13.36 19.62 11.36
CA GLY A 106 12.95 20.35 12.55
C GLY A 106 13.06 19.51 13.82
N ILE A 107 12.94 20.16 14.98
CA ILE A 107 12.98 19.49 16.28
C ILE A 107 11.85 18.44 16.32
N GLN A 108 12.18 17.18 16.61
CA GLN A 108 11.24 16.05 16.62
C GLN A 108 10.39 15.91 15.33
N GLY A 109 10.91 16.37 14.18
CA GLY A 109 10.20 16.31 12.91
C GLY A 109 9.13 17.40 12.73
N ALA A 110 9.13 18.47 13.52
CA ALA A 110 8.08 19.48 13.52
C ALA A 110 7.82 20.08 12.13
N ASN A 111 8.86 20.38 11.35
CA ASN A 111 8.73 20.99 10.02
C ASN A 111 8.14 20.00 9.01
N VAL A 112 8.61 18.75 9.01
CA VAL A 112 8.06 17.69 8.15
C VAL A 112 6.61 17.37 8.52
N LYS A 113 6.29 17.28 9.81
CA LYS A 113 4.92 17.06 10.30
C LYS A 113 3.98 18.19 9.92
N HIS A 114 4.47 19.43 9.98
CA HIS A 114 3.70 20.61 9.58
C HIS A 114 3.34 20.54 8.09
N ILE A 115 4.32 20.33 7.20
CA ILE A 115 4.05 20.22 5.76
C ILE A 115 3.13 19.03 5.45
N ASN A 116 3.34 17.88 6.10
CA ASN A 116 2.45 16.72 5.92
C ASN A 116 1.00 17.04 6.30
N ARG A 117 0.80 17.82 7.38
CA ARG A 117 -0.55 18.22 7.84
C ARG A 117 -1.20 19.24 6.91
N GLU A 118 -0.43 20.20 6.40
CA GLU A 118 -0.97 21.26 5.54
C GLU A 118 -1.25 20.80 4.11
N THR A 119 -0.40 19.93 3.57
CA THR A 119 -0.48 19.50 2.17
C THR A 119 -1.16 18.14 1.98
N GLY A 120 -1.29 17.35 3.04
CA GLY A 120 -1.70 15.95 2.96
C GLY A 120 -0.66 15.02 2.32
N ALA A 121 0.46 15.56 1.82
CA ALA A 121 1.56 14.78 1.27
C ALA A 121 2.38 14.12 2.37
N ARG A 122 3.09 13.04 2.03
CA ARG A 122 4.02 12.39 2.94
C ARG A 122 5.46 12.66 2.50
N LEU A 123 6.14 13.52 3.24
CA LEU A 123 7.56 13.79 3.06
C LEU A 123 8.44 12.80 3.84
N GLN A 124 9.50 12.35 3.19
CA GLN A 124 10.56 11.55 3.80
C GLN A 124 11.93 12.03 3.30
N LEU A 125 12.80 12.47 4.21
CA LEU A 125 14.17 12.86 3.87
C LEU A 125 15.03 11.60 3.68
N ARG A 126 15.71 11.49 2.54
CA ARG A 126 16.57 10.36 2.15
C ARG A 126 17.84 10.87 1.47
N GLY A 127 18.72 9.96 1.07
CA GLY A 127 20.01 10.30 0.46
C GLY A 127 21.13 10.48 1.47
N LYS A 128 22.31 10.80 0.96
CA LYS A 128 23.54 10.95 1.74
C LYS A 128 23.42 12.05 2.81
N GLY A 129 23.77 11.71 4.04
CA GLY A 129 23.71 12.61 5.20
C GLY A 129 22.31 12.81 5.79
N SER A 130 21.29 12.10 5.30
CA SER A 130 19.92 12.18 5.83
C SER A 130 19.73 11.41 7.14
N GLY A 131 20.57 10.42 7.42
CA GLY A 131 20.41 9.41 8.48
C GLY A 131 19.35 8.35 8.17
N PHE A 132 18.76 8.35 6.97
CA PHE A 132 17.77 7.35 6.59
C PHE A 132 18.46 6.14 5.97
N ILE A 133 18.36 4.99 6.65
CA ILE A 133 18.93 3.73 6.18
C ILE A 133 17.92 3.01 5.28
N GLU A 134 18.35 2.68 4.06
CA GLU A 134 17.58 1.91 3.10
C GLU A 134 17.40 0.47 3.59
N PRO A 135 16.16 -0.05 3.70
CA PRO A 135 15.91 -1.41 4.19
C PRO A 135 16.59 -2.50 3.36
N THR A 136 16.81 -2.23 2.07
CA THR A 136 17.37 -3.17 1.10
C THR A 136 18.90 -3.19 1.11
N SER A 137 19.56 -2.03 1.24
CA SER A 137 21.02 -1.95 1.21
C SER A 137 21.66 -1.85 2.59
N GLY A 138 20.86 -1.65 3.65
CA GLY A 138 21.37 -1.46 5.02
C GLY A 138 22.23 -0.21 5.20
N THR A 139 22.23 0.69 4.23
CA THR A 139 23.04 1.91 4.17
C THR A 139 22.18 3.09 3.71
N GLU A 140 22.66 4.32 3.89
CA GLU A 140 22.00 5.47 3.27
C GLU A 140 22.06 5.35 1.73
N ALA A 141 21.08 5.95 1.05
CA ALA A 141 21.14 6.04 -0.40
C ALA A 141 22.35 6.87 -0.86
N PHE A 142 23.03 6.42 -1.92
CA PHE A 142 24.20 7.10 -2.49
C PHE A 142 23.87 8.45 -3.14
N GLU A 143 22.60 8.66 -3.50
CA GLU A 143 22.10 9.90 -4.08
C GLU A 143 22.30 11.10 -3.12
N PRO A 144 22.47 12.33 -3.64
CA PRO A 144 22.46 13.54 -2.83
C PRO A 144 21.18 13.65 -2.00
N MET A 145 21.21 14.34 -0.86
CA MET A 145 20.04 14.48 0.01
C MET A 145 18.80 14.97 -0.75
N PHE A 146 17.66 14.30 -0.56
CA PHE A 146 16.40 14.64 -1.22
C PHE A 146 15.19 14.39 -0.32
N PHE A 147 14.11 15.14 -0.54
CA PHE A 147 12.79 14.76 -0.05
C PHE A 147 12.10 13.85 -1.05
N GLN A 148 11.70 12.67 -0.58
CA GLN A 148 10.72 11.84 -1.25
C GLN A 148 9.33 12.29 -0.82
N ILE A 149 8.51 12.68 -1.79
CA ILE A 149 7.10 13.04 -1.59
C ILE A 149 6.26 11.84 -2.03
N ARG A 150 5.23 11.49 -1.26
CA ARG A 150 4.23 10.46 -1.60
C ARG A 150 2.82 10.94 -1.33
#